data_AF-A0A7C0YH13-F1
#
_entry.id   AF-A0A7C0YH13-F1
#
_cell.length_a   1.000
_cell.length_b   1.000
_cell.length_c   1.000
_cell.angle_alpha   90.00
_cell.angle_beta   90.00
_cell.angle_gamma   90.00
#
_symmetry.space_group_name_H-M   'P 1'
#
loop_
_entity.id
_entity.type
_entity.pdbx_description
1 polymer ?
#
loop_
_entity_poly.entity_id
_entity_poly.type
_entity_poly.pdbx_seq_one_letter_code
_entity_poly.pdbx_strand_id
1 'polypeptide(L)' 'MELEVYRHSTSHIMAHAVKKLFPEARLAIGPATSEGFYYDFDCDRTFTLEDLPVIEKKMKEIIKAKNPFQKKEFSKKEAI' A
#
# COMPACT_ATOMS: atom_id res chain seq x y z
N MET A 1 -17.34 6.97 -7.62
CA MET A 1 -16.14 7.52 -8.28
C MET A 1 -15.14 8.07 -7.28
N GLU A 2 -15.48 9.06 -6.44
CA GLU A 2 -14.47 9.62 -5.50
C GLU A 2 -13.97 8.64 -4.43
N LEU A 3 -14.87 7.89 -3.78
CA LEU A 3 -14.48 6.97 -2.70
C LEU A 3 -13.57 5.82 -3.19
N GLU A 4 -13.74 5.40 -4.43
CA GLU A 4 -12.91 4.38 -5.07
C GLU A 4 -11.46 4.86 -5.22
N VAL A 5 -11.25 6.12 -5.62
CA VAL A 5 -9.92 6.73 -5.70
C VAL A 5 -9.26 6.81 -4.32
N TYR A 6 -10.00 7.18 -3.28
CA TYR A 6 -9.49 7.19 -1.91
C TYR A 6 -9.11 5.78 -1.44
N ARG A 7 -9.95 4.79 -1.69
CA ARG A 7 -9.68 3.38 -1.34
C ARG A 7 -8.45 2.86 -2.06
N HIS A 8 -8.32 3.13 -3.37
CA HIS A 8 -7.15 2.75 -4.15
C HIS A 8 -5.88 3.46 -3.66
N SER A 9 -5.95 4.76 -3.38
CA SER A 9 -4.81 5.50 -2.82
C SER A 9 -4.41 4.98 -1.44
N THR A 10 -5.38 4.52 -0.64
CA THR A 10 -5.14 3.91 0.67
C THR A 10 -4.45 2.55 0.56
N SER A 11 -4.76 1.75 -0.47
CA SER A 11 -4.03 0.50 -0.73
C SER A 11 -2.54 0.76 -1.02
N HIS A 12 -2.21 1.82 -1.78
CA HIS A 12 -0.81 2.25 -1.98
C HIS A 12 -0.13 2.69 -0.68
N ILE A 13 -0.86 3.37 0.22
CA ILE A 13 -0.33 3.74 1.53
C ILE A 13 -0.03 2.49 2.38
N MET A 14 -0.90 1.48 2.33
CA MET A 14 -0.65 0.19 3.00
C MET A 14 0.59 -0.49 2.45
N ALA A 15 0.74 -0.57 1.13
CA ALA A 15 1.94 -1.13 0.51
C ALA A 15 3.22 -0.38 0.91
N HIS A 16 3.18 0.95 0.95
CA HIS A 16 4.31 1.75 1.43
C HIS A 16 4.62 1.46 2.91
N ALA A 17 3.61 1.37 3.78
CA ALA A 17 3.78 1.03 5.18
C ALA A 17 4.40 -0.37 5.35
N VAL A 18 3.89 -1.36 4.63
CA VAL A 18 4.41 -2.73 4.65
C VAL A 18 5.86 -2.76 4.17
N LYS A 19 6.23 -2.11 3.06
CA LYS A 19 7.63 -2.05 2.61
C LYS A 19 8.58 -1.37 3.61
N LYS A 20 8.09 -0.43 4.43
CA LYS A 20 8.89 0.22 5.47
C LYS A 20 9.11 -0.68 6.69
N LEU A 21 8.14 -1.51 7.04
CA LEU A 21 8.19 -2.40 8.21
C LEU A 21 8.79 -3.77 7.87
N PHE A 22 8.52 -4.26 6.66
CA PHE A 22 8.90 -5.57 6.13
C PHE A 22 9.58 -5.36 4.77
N PRO A 23 10.87 -4.96 4.75
CA PRO A 23 11.57 -4.61 3.52
C PRO A 23 11.62 -5.73 2.48
N GLU A 24 11.59 -6.99 2.90
CA GLU A 24 11.64 -8.15 2.00
C GLU A 24 10.27 -8.46 1.34
N ALA A 25 9.17 -7.89 1.84
CA ALA A 25 7.85 -8.13 1.26
C ALA A 25 7.80 -7.64 -0.21
N ARG A 26 7.26 -8.48 -1.09
CA ARG A 26 7.05 -8.18 -2.50
C ARG A 26 5.59 -7.80 -2.71
N LEU A 27 5.39 -6.73 -3.48
CA LEU A 27 4.06 -6.18 -3.76
C LEU A 27 3.47 -6.90 -4.97
N ALA A 28 2.24 -7.42 -4.85
CA ALA A 28 1.51 -8.00 -5.97
C ALA A 28 0.42 -7.05 -6.50
N ILE A 29 -0.80 -7.15 -5.96
CA ILE A 29 -1.96 -6.36 -6.40
C ILE A 29 -2.70 -5.75 -5.21
N GLY A 30 -3.29 -4.57 -5.40
CA GLY A 30 -4.05 -3.89 -4.34
C GLY A 30 -5.23 -3.08 -4.86
N PRO A 31 -6.30 -3.72 -5.34
CA PRO A 31 -7.46 -3.02 -5.89
C PRO A 31 -8.34 -2.40 -4.79
N ALA A 32 -9.10 -1.38 -5.18
CA ALA A 32 -10.26 -0.94 -4.41
C ALA A 32 -11.43 -1.91 -4.62
N THR A 33 -12.31 -2.02 -3.62
CA THR A 33 -13.54 -2.82 -3.68
C THR A 33 -14.75 -1.95 -3.33
N SER A 34 -15.95 -2.52 -3.46
CA SER A 34 -17.21 -1.88 -3.02
C SER A 34 -17.25 -1.60 -1.52
N GLU A 35 -16.50 -2.37 -0.72
CA GLU A 35 -16.50 -2.27 0.75
C GLU A 35 -15.21 -1.65 1.33
N GLY A 36 -14.13 -1.63 0.56
CA GLY A 36 -12.85 -1.10 1.03
C GLY A 36 -11.74 -1.29 -0.01
N PHE A 37 -10.68 -1.96 0.40
CA PHE A 37 -9.56 -2.34 -0.45
C PHE A 37 -8.85 -3.53 0.22
N TYR A 38 -8.02 -4.23 -0.55
CA TYR A 38 -7.04 -5.17 -0.01
C TYR A 38 -5.70 -4.99 -0.71
N TYR A 39 -4.68 -5.69 -0.23
CA TYR A 39 -3.39 -5.77 -0.90
C TYR A 39 -2.75 -7.14 -0.67
N ASP A 40 -2.33 -7.78 -1.75
CA ASP A 40 -1.64 -9.07 -1.74
C ASP A 40 -0.13 -8.85 -1.62
N PHE A 41 0.47 -9.53 -0.65
CA PHE A 41 1.90 -9.50 -0.39
C PHE A 41 2.49 -10.90 -0.46
N ASP A 42 3.61 -11.03 -1.15
CA ASP A 42 4.46 -12.21 -1.06
C ASP A 42 5.56 -11.92 -0.02
N CYS A 43 5.57 -12.70 1.06
CA CYS A 43 6.47 -12.55 2.19
C CYS A 43 6.72 -13.92 2.83
N ASP A 44 7.97 -14.18 3.22
CA ASP A 44 8.36 -15.44 3.87
C ASP A 44 7.64 -15.67 5.22
N ARG A 45 7.23 -14.57 5.88
CA ARG A 45 6.48 -14.59 7.13
C ARG A 45 5.03 -14.19 6.87
N THR A 46 4.10 -15.03 7.33
CA THR A 46 2.68 -14.68 7.38
C THR A 46 2.42 -13.56 8.37
N PHE A 47 1.65 -12.55 7.96
CA PHE A 47 1.20 -11.51 8.88
C PHE A 47 0.28 -12.09 9.95
N THR A 48 0.50 -11.64 11.17
CA THR A 48 -0.27 -11.98 12.37
C THR A 48 -1.23 -10.85 12.72
N LEU A 49 -2.18 -11.10 13.62
CA LEU A 49 -3.13 -10.08 14.05
C LEU A 49 -2.43 -8.91 14.77
N GLU A 50 -1.28 -9.17 15.38
CA GLU A 50 -0.43 -8.20 16.07
C GLU A 50 0.30 -7.27 15.09
N ASP A 51 0.53 -7.69 13.85
CA ASP A 51 1.15 -6.85 12.83
C ASP A 51 0.19 -5.78 12.31
N LEU A 52 -1.11 -6.07 12.25
CA LEU A 52 -2.13 -5.17 11.72
C LEU A 52 -2.15 -3.79 12.40
N PRO A 53 -2.18 -3.65 13.74
CA PRO A 53 -2.14 -2.33 14.38
C PRO A 53 -0.81 -1.60 14.15
N VAL A 54 0.30 -2.32 13.96
CA VAL A 54 1.61 -1.73 13.64
C VAL A 54 1.61 -1.17 12.22
N ILE A 55 1.09 -1.93 11.26
CA ILE A 55 0.91 -1.49 9.87
C ILE A 55 -0.01 -0.27 9.81
N GLU A 56 -1.17 -0.32 10.47
CA GLU A 56 -2.12 0.80 10.50
C GLU A 56 -1.50 2.07 11.11
N LYS A 57 -0.73 1.94 12.20
CA LYS A 57 0.00 3.06 12.80
C LYS A 57 0.97 3.67 11.79
N LYS A 58 1.75 2.86 11.08
CA LYS A 58 2.68 3.34 10.05
C LYS A 58 1.94 4.01 8.88
N MET A 59 0.79 3.48 8.46
CA MET A 59 -0.07 4.12 7.45
C MET A 59 -0.51 5.53 7.90
N LYS A 60 -0.95 5.68 9.15
CA LYS A 60 -1.34 6.99 9.72
C LYS A 60 -0.16 7.97 9.76
N GLU A 61 1.05 7.50 10.06
CA GLU A 61 2.26 8.33 10.00
C GLU A 61 2.54 8.82 8.57
N ILE A 62 2.44 7.93 7.57
CA ILE A 62 2.64 8.28 6.16
C ILE A 62 1.62 9.31 5.69
N ILE A 63 0.34 9.15 6.06
CA ILE A 63 -0.74 10.09 5.73
C ILE A 63 -0.45 11.47 6.34
N LYS A 64 -0.03 11.52 7.62
CA LYS A 64 0.29 12.77 8.33
C LYS A 64 1.45 13.54 7.72
N ALA A 65 2.37 12.85 7.05
CA ALA A 65 3.48 13.51 6.35
C ALA A 65 3.01 14.36 5.16
N LYS A 66 1.79 14.16 4.65
CA LYS A 66 1.19 14.94 3.55
C LYS A 66 2.09 15.05 2.31
N ASN A 67 2.87 13.99 2.04
CA ASN A 67 3.69 13.94 0.85
C ASN A 67 2.79 13.89 -0.40
N PRO A 68 3.10 14.64 -1.46
CA PRO A 68 2.30 14.62 -2.67
C PRO A 68 2.48 13.29 -3.42
N PHE A 69 1.38 12.77 -3.98
CA PHE A 69 1.47 11.71 -4.98
C PHE A 69 2.00 12.30 -6.29
N GLN A 70 3.04 11.68 -6.85
CA GLN A 70 3.60 12.07 -8.14
C GLN A 70 3.34 10.96 -9.15
N LYS A 71 2.54 11.27 -10.19
CA LYS A 71 2.36 10.39 -11.33
C LYS A 71 3.44 10.71 -12.37
N LYS A 72 4.11 9.69 -12.87
CA LYS A 72 5.03 9.78 -14.01
C LYS A 72 4.70 8.68 -14.99
N GLU A 73 4.83 8.99 -16.27
CA GLU A 73 4.65 8.02 -17.36
C GLU A 73 6.03 7.50 -17.76
N PHE A 74 6.11 6.19 -17.92
CA PHE A 74 7.33 5.49 -18.29
C PHE A 74 7.03 4.58 -19.47
N SER A 75 8.02 4.36 -20.33
CA SER A 75 7.95 3.28 -21.29
C SER A 75 7.92 1.93 -20.56
N LYS A 76 7.38 0.90 -21.22
CA LYS A 76 7.39 -0.47 -20.67
C LYS A 76 8.80 -0.93 -20.27
N LYS A 77 9.83 -0.50 -21.03
CA LYS A 77 11.22 -0.88 -20.77
C LYS A 77 11.77 -0.23 -19.49
N GLU A 78 11.36 0.98 -19.15
CA GLU A 78 11.80 1.67 -17.93
C GLU A 78 11.06 1.18 -16.68
N ALA A 79 9.87 0.58 -16.85
CA ALA A 79 9.03 0.10 -15.77
C ALA A 79 9.29 -1.37 -15.36
N ILE A 80 10.10 -2.11 -16.13
CA ILE A 80 10.53 -3.49 -15.85
C ILE A 80 11.91 -3.46 -15.21
#